data_AF-A0A5J4KY56-F1
#
_entry.id   AF-A0A5J4KY56-F1
#
_cell.length_a   1.000
_cell.length_b   1.000
_cell.length_c   1.000
_cell.angle_alpha   90.00
_cell.angle_beta   90.00
_cell.angle_gamma   90.00
#
_symmetry.space_group_name_H-M   'P 1'
#
loop_
_entity.id
_entity.type
_entity.pdbx_description
1 polymer ?
#
loop_
_entity_poly.entity_id
_entity_poly.type
_entity_poly.pdbx_seq_one_letter_code
_entity_poly.pdbx_strand_id
1 'polypeptide(L)'
;MLKEAADTELITAIHVIKSGQFYLSPTAQSVVVGDYLQRVRTGEERDSYSSLTEREREILKLVAEGHTNNQIAERLIISPKTVDTHRTHIMDKLNLHSRAELVKYAMRRGLLED
;
A
#
# COMPACT_ATOMS: atom_id res chain seq x y z
N MET A 1 28.66 20.16 -21.75
CA MET A 1 27.71 20.44 -20.66
C MET A 1 26.74 19.29 -20.40
N LEU A 2 26.07 18.67 -21.40
CA LEU A 2 25.17 17.51 -21.16
C LEU A 2 25.91 16.18 -20.87
N LYS A 3 27.12 16.01 -21.40
CA LYS A 3 27.88 14.75 -21.33
C LYS A 3 28.55 14.54 -19.96
N GLU A 4 29.14 15.60 -19.40
CA GLU A 4 29.81 15.56 -18.09
C GLU A 4 28.84 15.30 -16.92
N ALA A 5 27.62 15.86 -16.99
CA ALA A 5 26.59 15.61 -15.98
C ALA A 5 26.14 14.14 -15.97
N ALA A 6 26.01 13.52 -17.14
CA ALA A 6 25.64 12.11 -17.28
C ALA A 6 26.74 11.16 -16.76
N ASP A 7 28.01 11.49 -17.02
CA ASP A 7 29.16 10.69 -16.56
C ASP A 7 29.26 10.71 -15.03
N THR A 8 29.00 11.87 -14.40
CA THR A 8 29.05 12.02 -12.94
C THR A 8 27.82 11.40 -12.25
N GLU A 9 26.64 11.50 -12.87
CA GLU A 9 25.43 10.80 -12.40
C GLU A 9 25.62 9.29 -12.37
N LEU A 10 26.20 8.72 -13.43
CA LEU A 10 26.39 7.28 -13.53
C LEU A 10 27.35 6.77 -12.43
N ILE A 11 28.44 7.48 -12.18
CA ILE A 11 29.39 7.15 -11.09
C ILE A 11 28.70 7.24 -9.73
N THR A 12 27.86 8.26 -9.52
CA THR A 12 27.09 8.42 -8.28
C THR A 12 26.09 7.28 -8.10
N ALA A 13 25.35 6.93 -9.15
CA ALA A 13 24.39 5.82 -9.15
C ALA A 13 25.05 4.49 -8.79
N ILE A 14 26.23 4.22 -9.36
CA ILE A 14 27.00 3.00 -9.08
C ILE A 14 27.41 2.95 -7.60
N HIS A 15 27.90 4.05 -7.02
CA HIS A 15 28.27 4.09 -5.60
C HIS A 15 27.07 3.92 -4.67
N VAL A 16 25.93 4.56 -4.98
CA VAL A 16 24.69 4.45 -4.20
C VAL A 16 24.18 3.00 -4.21
N ILE A 17 24.09 2.36 -5.38
CA ILE A 17 23.64 0.96 -5.51
C ILE A 17 24.59 0.01 -4.79
N LYS A 18 25.90 0.23 -4.88
CA LYS A 18 26.92 -0.57 -4.17
C LYS A 18 26.75 -0.51 -2.65
N SER A 19 26.22 0.59 -2.11
CA SER A 19 25.92 0.74 -0.68
C SER A 19 24.57 0.13 -0.24
N GLY A 20 23.87 -0.56 -1.15
CA GLY A 20 22.54 -1.15 -0.88
C GLY A 20 21.40 -0.13 -0.91
N GLN A 21 21.67 1.08 -1.38
CA GLN A 21 20.69 2.16 -1.49
C GLN A 21 20.13 2.22 -2.92
N PHE A 22 18.92 2.76 -3.06
CA PHE A 22 18.30 2.93 -4.38
C PHE A 22 18.71 4.27 -4.99
N TYR A 23 19.13 4.27 -6.25
CA TYR A 23 19.35 5.49 -7.03
C TYR A 23 18.18 5.70 -7.98
N LEU A 24 17.53 6.87 -7.87
CA LEU A 24 16.59 7.37 -8.86
C LEU A 24 17.24 8.56 -9.55
N SER A 25 17.19 8.62 -10.88
CA SER A 25 17.63 9.82 -11.60
C SER A 25 16.76 11.02 -11.20
N PRO A 26 17.27 12.26 -11.25
CA PRO A 26 16.49 13.47 -10.93
C PRO A 26 15.16 13.58 -11.70
N THR A 27 15.15 13.11 -12.94
CA THR A 27 13.94 13.02 -13.77
C THR A 27 12.95 11.99 -13.22
N ALA A 28 13.42 10.79 -12.85
CA ALA A 28 12.58 9.77 -12.24
C ALA A 28 12.10 10.17 -10.84
N GLN A 29 12.93 10.85 -10.04
CA GLN A 29 12.56 11.39 -8.73
C GLN A 29 11.38 12.36 -8.85
N SER A 30 11.46 13.30 -9.79
CA SER A 30 10.41 14.30 -10.01
C SER A 30 9.07 13.66 -10.39
N VAL A 31 9.11 12.59 -11.21
CA VAL A 31 7.92 11.83 -11.61
C VAL A 31 7.35 11.03 -10.42
N VAL A 32 8.19 10.31 -9.68
CA VAL A 32 7.75 9.48 -8.54
C VAL A 32 7.20 10.35 -7.40
N VAL A 33 7.88 11.44 -7.08
CA VAL A 33 7.43 12.40 -6.06
C VAL A 33 6.17 13.13 -6.53
N GLY A 34 6.08 13.48 -7.81
CA GLY A 34 4.91 14.11 -8.40
C GLY A 34 3.66 13.23 -8.32
N ASP A 35 3.77 11.96 -8.72
CA ASP A 35 2.66 10.99 -8.64
C ASP A 35 2.23 10.73 -7.19
N TYR A 36 3.19 10.58 -6.28
CA TYR A 36 2.90 10.45 -4.84
C TYR A 36 2.17 11.67 -4.28
N LEU A 37 2.70 12.88 -4.51
CA LEU A 37 2.08 14.12 -4.05
C LEU A 37 0.71 14.35 -4.70
N GLN A 38 0.53 13.93 -5.95
CA GLN A 38 -0.75 14.02 -6.64
C GLN A 38 -1.79 13.10 -5.99
N ARG A 39 -1.47 11.83 -5.72
CA ARG A 39 -2.34 10.87 -5.00
C ARG A 39 -2.73 11.35 -3.59
N VAL A 40 -1.79 12.00 -2.89
CA VAL A 40 -2.06 12.61 -1.59
C VAL A 40 -2.97 13.84 -1.72
N ARG A 41 -2.75 14.68 -2.74
CA ARG A 41 -3.55 15.90 -3.00
C ARG A 41 -4.96 15.62 -3.51
N THR A 42 -5.12 14.63 -4.38
CA THR A 42 -6.44 14.18 -4.88
C THR A 42 -7.23 13.47 -3.79
N GLY A 43 -6.58 13.11 -2.67
CA GLY A 43 -7.21 12.41 -1.57
C GLY A 43 -7.55 10.96 -1.91
N GLU A 44 -7.04 10.40 -3.01
CA GLU A 44 -7.34 9.04 -3.46
C GLU A 44 -7.09 8.02 -2.33
N GLU A 45 -5.99 8.12 -1.57
CA GLU A 45 -5.75 7.21 -0.43
C GLU A 45 -6.69 7.43 0.77
N ARG A 46 -7.20 8.65 0.97
CA ARG A 46 -8.21 8.94 2.01
C ARG A 46 -9.59 8.47 1.59
N ASP A 47 -9.94 8.68 0.32
CA ASP A 47 -11.25 8.42 -0.26
C ASP A 47 -11.52 6.91 -0.47
N SER A 48 -10.48 6.14 -0.82
CA SER A 48 -10.62 4.68 -0.98
C SER A 48 -11.03 3.97 0.31
N TYR A 49 -10.65 4.46 1.50
CA TYR A 49 -11.13 3.85 2.76
C TYR A 49 -12.53 4.28 3.15
N SER A 50 -12.91 5.53 2.88
CA SER A 50 -14.30 5.96 3.08
C SER A 50 -15.24 5.15 2.20
N SER A 51 -14.77 4.64 1.06
CA SER A 51 -15.52 3.71 0.19
C SER A 51 -15.80 2.32 0.81
N LEU A 52 -15.06 1.95 1.86
CA LEU A 52 -15.33 0.72 2.60
C LEU A 52 -16.54 0.90 3.51
N THR A 53 -17.43 -0.09 3.46
CA THR A 53 -18.52 -0.25 4.42
C THR A 53 -17.97 -0.55 5.81
N GLU A 54 -18.78 -0.35 6.84
CA GLU A 54 -18.37 -0.62 8.22
C GLU A 54 -17.90 -2.06 8.42
N ARG A 55 -18.62 -3.00 7.79
CA ARG A 55 -18.27 -4.42 7.84
C ARG A 55 -16.93 -4.73 7.17
N GLU A 56 -16.64 -4.07 6.05
CA GLU A 56 -15.37 -4.23 5.35
C GLU A 56 -14.20 -3.65 6.17
N ARG A 57 -14.41 -2.54 6.90
CA ARG A 57 -13.41 -1.96 7.80
C ARG A 57 -13.10 -2.88 8.98
N GLU A 58 -14.13 -3.48 9.57
CA GLU A 58 -13.98 -4.45 10.66
C GLU A 58 -13.17 -5.68 10.21
N ILE A 59 -13.49 -6.22 9.03
CA ILE A 59 -12.75 -7.35 8.44
C ILE A 59 -11.31 -6.95 8.11
N LEU A 60 -11.09 -5.76 7.55
CA LEU A 60 -9.75 -5.23 7.28
C LEU A 60 -8.90 -5.15 8.55
N LYS A 61 -9.45 -4.63 9.66
CA LYS A 61 -8.76 -4.57 10.96
C LYS A 61 -8.36 -5.97 11.43
N LEU A 62 -9.29 -6.92 11.45
CA LEU A 62 -9.00 -8.29 11.91
C LEU A 62 -7.97 -9.02 11.02
N VAL A 63 -8.01 -8.81 9.70
CA VAL A 63 -7.00 -9.34 8.77
C VAL A 63 -5.63 -8.76 9.09
N ALA A 64 -5.57 -7.44 9.36
CA ALA A 64 -4.34 -6.74 9.69
C ALA A 64 -3.75 -7.22 11.03
N GLU A 65 -4.61 -7.56 12.00
CA GLU A 65 -4.22 -8.19 13.28
C GLU A 65 -3.76 -9.66 13.13
N GLY A 66 -3.81 -10.22 11.92
CA GLY A 66 -3.29 -11.56 11.62
C GLY A 66 -4.33 -12.68 11.66
N HIS A 67 -5.62 -12.37 11.90
CA HIS A 67 -6.66 -13.39 11.93
C HIS A 67 -6.85 -14.10 10.58
N THR A 68 -7.17 -15.39 10.65
CA THR A 68 -7.59 -16.20 9.51
C THR A 68 -9.07 -16.00 9.19
N ASN A 69 -9.51 -16.35 7.98
CA ASN A 69 -10.93 -16.24 7.59
C ASN A 69 -11.86 -17.00 8.55
N ASN A 70 -11.41 -18.13 9.10
CA ASN A 70 -12.19 -18.91 10.07
C ASN A 70 -12.33 -18.17 11.41
N GLN A 71 -11.24 -17.61 11.93
CA GLN A 71 -11.29 -16.84 13.18
C GLN A 71 -12.13 -15.57 13.04
N ILE A 72 -12.06 -14.91 11.88
CA ILE A 72 -12.91 -13.74 11.58
C ILE A 72 -14.38 -14.16 11.51
N ALA A 73 -14.67 -15.28 10.83
CA ALA A 73 -16.03 -15.81 10.71
C ALA A 73 -16.65 -16.14 12.08
N GLU A 74 -15.89 -16.75 12.97
CA GLU A 74 -16.29 -17.04 14.35
C GLU A 74 -16.56 -15.76 15.15
N ARG A 75 -15.62 -14.80 15.14
CA ARG A 75 -15.77 -13.52 15.87
C ARG A 75 -16.98 -12.74 15.40
N LEU A 76 -17.23 -12.78 14.10
CA LEU A 76 -18.21 -11.94 13.46
C LEU A 76 -19.55 -12.64 13.15
N ILE A 77 -19.69 -13.90 13.60
CA ILE A 77 -20.88 -14.75 13.47
C ILE A 77 -21.39 -14.81 12.02
N ILE A 78 -20.49 -15.10 11.09
CA ILE A 78 -20.78 -15.28 9.66
C ILE A 78 -20.02 -16.49 9.10
N SER A 79 -20.26 -16.88 7.85
CA SER A 79 -19.51 -17.97 7.23
C SER A 79 -18.10 -17.54 6.81
N PRO A 80 -17.09 -18.44 6.81
CA PRO A 80 -15.77 -18.16 6.23
C PRO A 80 -15.84 -17.73 4.77
N LYS A 81 -16.84 -18.21 4.02
CA LYS A 81 -17.07 -17.80 2.63
C LYS A 81 -17.55 -16.35 2.53
N THR A 82 -18.36 -15.88 3.48
CA THR A 82 -18.78 -14.48 3.56
C THR A 82 -17.58 -13.57 3.86
N VAL A 83 -16.68 -13.99 4.76
CA VAL A 83 -15.42 -13.26 5.01
C VAL A 83 -14.57 -13.16 3.75
N ASP A 84 -14.42 -14.27 3.01
CA ASP A 84 -13.71 -14.32 1.74
C ASP A 84 -14.29 -13.32 0.72
N THR A 85 -15.62 -13.31 0.55
CA THR A 85 -16.30 -12.34 -0.32
C THR A 85 -16.03 -10.88 0.08
N HIS A 86 -16.12 -10.55 1.38
CA HIS A 86 -15.79 -9.20 1.83
C HIS A 86 -14.32 -8.85 1.57
N ARG A 87 -13.38 -9.77 1.78
CA ARG A 87 -11.96 -9.55 1.49
C ARG A 87 -11.72 -9.26 0.00
N THR A 88 -12.40 -9.98 -0.89
CA THR A 88 -12.35 -9.71 -2.32
C THR A 88 -12.87 -8.31 -2.64
N HIS A 89 -14.03 -7.92 -2.09
CA HIS A 89 -14.56 -6.56 -2.31
C HIS A 89 -13.63 -5.46 -1.76
N ILE A 90 -12.98 -5.68 -0.62
CA ILE A 90 -11.98 -4.74 -0.09
C ILE A 90 -10.80 -4.63 -1.05
N MET A 91 -10.27 -5.77 -1.53
CA MET A 91 -9.17 -5.80 -2.48
C MET A 91 -9.53 -5.06 -3.78
N ASP A 92 -10.73 -5.26 -4.30
CA ASP A 92 -11.22 -4.57 -5.51
C ASP A 92 -11.36 -3.06 -5.28
N LYS A 93 -12.01 -2.65 -4.18
CA LYS A 93 -12.22 -1.22 -3.84
C LYS A 93 -10.92 -0.46 -3.59
N LEU A 94 -9.93 -1.14 -3.00
CA LEU A 94 -8.63 -0.56 -2.67
C LEU A 94 -7.57 -0.82 -3.75
N ASN A 95 -7.92 -1.52 -4.82
CA ASN A 95 -7.01 -1.97 -5.88
C ASN A 95 -5.77 -2.71 -5.34
N LEU A 96 -5.99 -3.66 -4.43
CA LEU A 96 -4.97 -4.49 -3.79
C LEU A 96 -5.06 -5.92 -4.30
N HIS A 97 -3.92 -6.59 -4.46
CA HIS A 97 -3.85 -7.88 -5.15
C HIS A 97 -3.38 -9.01 -4.23
N SER A 98 -3.07 -8.72 -2.97
CA SER A 98 -2.57 -9.72 -2.04
C SER A 98 -2.98 -9.43 -0.59
N ARG A 99 -3.00 -10.49 0.23
CA ARG A 99 -3.15 -10.36 1.68
C ARG A 99 -2.03 -9.48 2.28
N ALA A 100 -0.82 -9.58 1.76
CA ALA A 100 0.31 -8.77 2.22
C ALA A 100 0.07 -7.27 1.94
N GLU A 101 -0.49 -6.92 0.78
CA GLU A 101 -0.89 -5.55 0.47
C GLU A 101 -2.00 -5.03 1.38
N LEU A 102 -2.99 -5.87 1.70
CA LEU A 102 -4.04 -5.57 2.69
C LEU A 102 -3.46 -5.19 4.06
N VAL A 103 -2.51 -6.00 4.56
CA VAL A 103 -1.84 -5.73 5.84
C VAL A 103 -1.00 -4.45 5.77
N LYS A 104 -0.20 -4.28 4.71
CA LYS A 104 0.59 -3.04 4.50
C LYS A 104 -0.29 -1.80 4.40
N TYR A 105 -1.47 -1.92 3.79
CA TYR A 105 -2.45 -0.83 3.70
C TYR A 105 -2.94 -0.44 5.10
N ALA A 106 -3.35 -1.41 5.91
CA ALA A 106 -3.81 -1.17 7.27
C ALA A 106 -2.73 -0.55 8.18
N MET A 107 -1.47 -1.00 8.05
CA MET A 107 -0.32 -0.40 8.77
C MET A 107 -0.11 1.07 8.39
N ARG A 108 -0.08 1.40 7.09
CA ARG A 108 0.10 2.79 6.62
C ARG A 108 -1.00 3.73 7.11
N ARG A 109 -2.19 3.18 7.38
CA ARG A 109 -3.37 3.91 7.85
C ARG A 109 -3.44 4.03 9.38
N GLY A 110 -2.52 3.42 10.13
CA GLY A 110 -2.55 3.41 11.59
C GLY A 110 -3.69 2.58 12.18
N LEU A 111 -4.22 1.58 11.45
CA LEU A 111 -5.32 0.73 11.94
C LEU A 111 -4.87 -0.33 12.97
N LEU A 112 -3.56 -0.42 13.21
CA LEU A 112 -2.90 -1.41 14.07
C LEU A 112 -2.26 -0.78 15.31
N GLU A 113 -2.48 0.52 15.55
CA GLU A 113 -2.04 1.21 16.75
C GLU A 113 -3.23 1.31 17.70
N ASP A 114 -3.24 0.48 18.74
CA ASP A 114 -4.00 0.65 19.98
C ASP A 114 -2.99 0.86 21.13
#